data_AF-A5ZUA5-F1
#
_entry.id   AF-A5ZUA5-F1
#
_cell.length_a   1.000
_cell.length_b   1.000
_cell.length_c   1.000
_cell.angle_alpha   90.00
_cell.angle_beta   90.00
_cell.angle_gamma   90.00
#
_symmetry.space_group_name_H-M   'P 1'
#
loop_
_entity.id
_entity.type
_entity.pdbx_description
1 polymer ?
#
loop_
_entity_poly.entity_id
_entity_poly.type
_entity_poly.pdbx_seq_one_letter_code
_entity_poly.pdbx_strand_id
1 'polypeptide(L)'
;MLQSVEKPKKNALRAFEALNPKWKFLGKLTFIVPTLIMTYYSVIGGWITKYFVTYIISDGKDAAADGYFTAFITSDIAPIVFMLVFLALTAWIVYRGVEKGIEKFSKIIMPGLILLILIIAIFSLTLTHTDADGTVRTGMEGLAFYVKPDFSGLTVKRFLEILLDAMSQLFFSLSVSMGIMITYGSYVKNEVNLNKATNQIEIFDTGVAFLAGMMIIPAVFVFLGTDGMASGPSLIFISLPKVFDSMGVLGQPVAIAFFLMMGFAALTSCVSVMETLVANCMELYHKPRKKMCGAVGIYSLITAVVICLGYNKLYFELKLPNGSVGQLLDVMDYISNSFLMPFISLLTSILIGWVIGPDWIIGEVERNGEHFKRAGLYRFMIRYVVPLVMLILFLVSTGFVDLIF
;
A
#
# COMPACT_ATOMS: atom_id res chain seq x y z
N MET A 1 -4.80 -18.32 -12.13
CA MET A 1 -5.32 -17.56 -13.29
C MET A 1 -4.60 -17.84 -14.61
N LEU A 2 -3.34 -18.31 -14.66
CA LEU A 2 -2.59 -18.44 -15.93
C LEU A 2 -1.90 -19.78 -16.15
N GLN A 3 -2.53 -20.89 -15.76
CA GLN A 3 -1.91 -22.21 -15.89
C GLN A 3 -2.65 -23.18 -16.81
N SER A 4 -3.77 -22.77 -17.41
CA SER A 4 -4.63 -23.63 -18.24
C SER A 4 -4.42 -23.52 -19.75
N VAL A 5 -3.28 -23.02 -20.22
CA VAL A 5 -2.97 -23.08 -21.64
C VAL A 5 -1.49 -23.44 -21.80
N GLU A 6 -1.18 -24.36 -22.71
CA GLU A 6 0.16 -24.70 -23.23
C GLU A 6 0.87 -23.50 -23.91
N LYS A 7 0.82 -22.31 -23.31
CA LYS A 7 1.43 -21.07 -23.76
C LYS A 7 2.27 -20.49 -22.62
N PRO A 8 3.43 -19.88 -22.94
CA PRO A 8 4.41 -19.44 -21.95
C PRO A 8 3.77 -18.56 -20.87
N LYS A 9 4.21 -18.72 -19.62
CA LYS A 9 3.75 -17.98 -18.43
C LYS A 9 3.54 -16.50 -18.76
N LYS A 10 2.29 -16.09 -18.92
CA LYS A 10 1.95 -14.74 -19.39
C LYS A 10 2.03 -13.75 -18.22
N ASN A 11 2.46 -12.52 -18.47
CA ASN A 11 2.37 -11.42 -17.52
C ASN A 11 0.91 -10.89 -17.44
N ALA A 12 0.63 -10.01 -16.48
CA ALA A 12 -0.70 -9.43 -16.28
C ALA A 12 -1.30 -8.81 -17.56
N LEU A 13 -0.45 -8.25 -18.42
CA LEU A 13 -0.87 -7.59 -19.66
C LEU A 13 -1.53 -8.55 -20.67
N ARG A 14 -1.03 -9.79 -20.79
CA ARG A 14 -1.60 -10.82 -21.69
C ARG A 14 -2.57 -11.78 -21.00
N ALA A 15 -2.71 -11.68 -19.68
CA ALA A 15 -3.60 -12.55 -18.91
C ALA A 15 -5.06 -12.38 -19.33
N PHE A 16 -5.53 -11.13 -19.40
CA PHE A 16 -6.90 -10.81 -19.78
C PHE A 16 -7.17 -11.12 -21.26
N GLU A 17 -6.20 -10.91 -22.15
CA GLU A 17 -6.29 -11.29 -23.56
C GLU A 17 -6.42 -12.80 -23.75
N ALA A 18 -5.74 -13.59 -22.91
CA ALA A 18 -5.82 -15.04 -22.94
C ALA A 18 -7.20 -15.57 -22.50
N LEU A 19 -7.86 -14.89 -21.56
CA LEU A 19 -9.23 -15.20 -21.14
C LEU A 19 -10.24 -14.80 -22.22
N ASN A 20 -10.12 -13.58 -22.74
CA ASN A 20 -10.97 -13.08 -23.82
C ASN A 20 -10.23 -11.99 -24.63
N PRO A 21 -9.99 -12.18 -25.94
CA PRO A 21 -9.28 -11.22 -26.77
C PRO A 21 -9.88 -9.81 -26.78
N LYS A 22 -11.20 -9.67 -26.60
CA LYS A 22 -11.88 -8.36 -26.52
C LYS A 22 -11.50 -7.57 -25.25
N TRP A 23 -10.98 -8.24 -24.23
CA TRP A 23 -10.62 -7.66 -22.93
C TRP A 23 -9.12 -7.35 -22.80
N LYS A 24 -8.35 -7.38 -23.90
CA LYS A 24 -6.92 -7.01 -23.89
C LYS A 24 -6.63 -5.60 -23.36
N PHE A 25 -7.61 -4.69 -23.41
CA PHE A 25 -7.47 -3.33 -22.88
C PHE A 25 -7.33 -3.33 -21.35
N LEU A 26 -7.96 -4.28 -20.65
CA LEU A 26 -7.90 -4.39 -19.19
C LEU A 26 -6.47 -4.66 -18.72
N GLY A 27 -5.71 -5.48 -19.47
CA GLY A 27 -4.28 -5.71 -19.22
C GLY A 27 -3.43 -4.43 -19.32
N LYS A 28 -3.74 -3.55 -20.28
CA LYS A 28 -3.07 -2.24 -20.40
C LYS A 28 -3.46 -1.31 -19.27
N LEU A 29 -4.73 -1.32 -18.85
CA LEU A 29 -5.22 -0.50 -17.76
C LEU A 29 -4.58 -0.92 -16.42
N THR A 30 -4.47 -2.22 -16.14
CA THR A 30 -3.74 -2.74 -14.97
C THR A 30 -2.26 -2.38 -14.95
N PHE A 31 -1.66 -2.10 -16.11
CA PHE A 31 -0.25 -1.69 -16.19
C PHE A 31 -0.03 -0.22 -15.79
N ILE A 32 -1.05 0.64 -15.94
CA ILE A 32 -0.95 2.07 -15.56
C ILE A 32 -0.82 2.23 -14.04
N VAL A 33 -1.49 1.37 -13.27
CA VAL A 33 -1.49 1.43 -11.80
C VAL A 33 -0.08 1.31 -11.20
N PRO A 34 0.69 0.22 -11.41
CA PRO A 34 2.05 0.12 -10.90
C PRO A 34 2.97 1.20 -11.49
N THR A 35 2.65 1.73 -12.67
CA THR A 35 3.42 2.81 -13.30
C THR A 35 3.35 4.08 -12.46
N LEU A 36 2.16 4.41 -11.92
CA LEU A 36 1.97 5.52 -10.99
C LEU A 36 2.54 5.20 -9.61
N ILE A 37 2.19 4.03 -9.05
CA ILE A 37 2.55 3.67 -7.67
C ILE A 37 4.06 3.64 -7.45
N MET A 38 4.81 3.09 -8.40
CA MET A 38 6.27 3.00 -8.30
C MET A 38 6.93 4.36 -7.99
N THR A 39 6.34 5.45 -8.49
CA THR A 39 6.91 6.79 -8.39
C THR A 39 6.80 7.34 -6.97
N TYR A 40 5.59 7.46 -6.41
CA TYR A 40 5.42 8.00 -5.06
C TYR A 40 5.85 7.01 -3.97
N TYR A 41 5.74 5.70 -4.20
CA TYR A 41 6.20 4.71 -3.22
C TYR A 41 7.72 4.78 -3.02
N SER A 42 8.48 5.13 -4.06
CA SER A 42 9.92 5.40 -3.94
C SER A 42 10.23 6.67 -3.14
N VAL A 43 9.35 7.67 -3.16
CA VAL A 43 9.44 8.88 -2.33
C VAL A 43 9.24 8.53 -0.85
N ILE A 44 8.21 7.74 -0.53
CA ILE A 44 7.96 7.23 0.84
C ILE A 44 9.14 6.36 1.32
N GLY A 45 9.69 5.51 0.44
CA GLY A 45 10.93 4.78 0.72
C GLY A 45 12.12 5.69 1.04
N GLY A 46 12.21 6.84 0.37
CA GLY A 46 13.15 7.91 0.69
C GLY A 46 12.92 8.49 2.10
N TRP A 47 11.67 8.72 2.50
CA TRP A 47 11.35 9.18 3.85
C TRP A 47 11.82 8.18 4.92
N ILE A 48 11.53 6.88 4.72
CA ILE A 48 12.01 5.81 5.61
C ILE A 48 13.54 5.82 5.70
N THR A 49 14.22 5.97 4.56
CA THR A 49 15.68 6.00 4.49
C THR A 49 16.25 7.22 5.24
N LYS A 50 15.62 8.40 5.12
CA LYS A 50 16.01 9.61 5.84
C LYS A 50 15.92 9.42 7.35
N TYR A 51 14.82 8.86 7.84
CA TYR A 51 14.64 8.63 9.28
C TYR A 51 15.62 7.57 9.80
N PHE A 52 15.80 6.46 9.07
CA PHE A 52 16.80 5.45 9.40
C PHE A 52 18.21 6.05 9.56
N VAL A 53 18.66 6.85 8.58
CA VAL A 53 19.98 7.50 8.64
C VAL A 53 20.06 8.48 9.79
N THR A 54 19.00 9.24 10.05
CA THR A 54 18.95 10.23 11.15
C THR A 54 19.18 9.56 12.51
N TYR A 55 18.53 8.42 12.79
CA TYR A 55 18.73 7.68 14.03
C TYR A 55 20.09 6.96 14.13
N ILE A 56 20.76 6.70 13.00
CA ILE A 56 22.14 6.16 13.02
C ILE A 56 23.16 7.24 13.40
N ILE A 57 23.02 8.45 12.85
CA ILE A 57 24.04 9.49 12.97
C ILE A 57 23.80 10.47 14.12
N SER A 58 22.61 10.46 14.72
CA SER A 58 22.20 11.35 15.82
C SER A 58 21.38 10.59 16.85
N ASP A 59 21.13 11.21 18.00
CA ASP A 59 20.26 10.66 19.05
C ASP A 59 18.77 10.64 18.66
N GLY A 60 18.41 11.23 17.52
CA GLY A 60 17.06 11.21 16.98
C GLY A 60 16.09 12.22 17.61
N LYS A 61 16.56 13.09 18.51
CA LYS A 61 15.70 14.10 19.15
C LYS A 61 15.13 15.10 18.15
N ASP A 62 15.94 15.52 17.19
CA ASP A 62 15.47 16.41 16.12
C ASP A 62 14.32 15.80 15.33
N ALA A 63 14.33 14.47 15.13
CA ALA A 63 13.26 13.78 14.39
C ALA A 63 11.92 13.78 15.14
N ALA A 64 11.94 13.92 16.47
CA ALA A 64 10.76 14.04 17.33
C ALA A 64 10.25 15.48 17.45
N ALA A 65 11.04 16.47 17.01
CA ALA A 65 10.66 17.87 17.07
C ALA A 65 9.52 18.19 16.09
N ASP A 66 8.65 19.12 16.50
CA ASP A 66 7.55 19.58 15.66
C ASP A 66 8.07 20.23 14.37
N GLY A 67 7.43 19.91 13.25
CA GLY A 67 7.81 20.44 11.94
C GLY A 67 9.04 19.78 11.30
N TYR A 68 9.73 18.83 11.95
CA TYR A 68 10.88 18.15 11.36
C TYR A 68 10.53 17.47 10.02
N PHE A 69 9.42 16.72 9.99
CA PHE A 69 8.96 16.06 8.77
C PHE A 69 8.67 17.06 7.65
N THR A 70 7.92 18.12 7.96
CA THR A 70 7.58 19.18 7.01
C THR A 70 8.85 19.85 6.47
N ALA A 71 9.76 20.27 7.34
CA ALA A 71 11.03 20.88 6.95
C ALA A 71 11.87 19.97 6.06
N PHE A 72 11.84 18.65 6.31
CA PHE A 72 12.48 17.66 5.46
C PHE A 72 11.83 17.62 4.07
N ILE A 73 10.53 17.32 3.96
CA ILE A 73 9.85 17.12 2.67
C ILE A 73 9.81 18.40 1.81
N THR A 74 9.83 19.58 2.44
CA THR A 74 9.86 20.87 1.72
C THR A 74 11.28 21.31 1.36
N SER A 75 12.33 20.63 1.82
CA SER A 75 13.72 21.04 1.50
C SER A 75 14.09 20.74 0.04
N ASP A 76 14.97 21.56 -0.54
CA ASP A 76 15.32 21.49 -1.98
C ASP A 76 16.05 20.20 -2.38
N ILE A 77 16.80 19.60 -1.46
CA ILE A 77 17.79 18.56 -1.79
C ILE A 77 17.48 17.24 -1.08
N ALA A 78 17.19 17.27 0.22
CA ALA A 78 17.18 16.04 1.02
C ALA A 78 16.14 15.01 0.55
N PRO A 79 14.86 15.34 0.29
CA PRO A 79 13.86 14.39 -0.21
C PRO A 79 14.30 13.71 -1.50
N ILE A 80 14.87 14.48 -2.42
CA ILE A 80 15.34 13.98 -3.72
C ILE A 80 16.51 13.01 -3.54
N VAL A 81 17.49 13.36 -2.69
CA VAL A 81 18.66 12.51 -2.43
C VAL A 81 18.24 11.18 -1.80
N PHE A 82 17.41 11.21 -0.75
CA PHE A 82 17.00 9.99 -0.07
C PHE A 82 16.07 9.12 -0.94
N MET A 83 15.17 9.73 -1.71
CA MET A 83 14.39 9.03 -2.73
C MET A 83 15.30 8.37 -3.77
N LEU A 84 16.31 9.10 -4.29
CA LEU A 84 17.25 8.58 -5.27
C LEU A 84 18.05 7.39 -4.74
N VAL A 85 18.52 7.46 -3.49
CA VAL A 85 19.21 6.34 -2.84
C VAL A 85 18.31 5.10 -2.78
N PHE A 86 17.06 5.26 -2.33
CA PHE A 86 16.11 4.16 -2.21
C PHE A 86 15.72 3.56 -3.58
N LEU A 87 15.44 4.43 -4.56
CA LEU A 87 15.11 4.02 -5.92
C LEU A 87 16.29 3.34 -6.61
N ALA A 88 17.51 3.84 -6.44
CA ALA A 88 18.72 3.24 -7.00
C ALA A 88 18.96 1.83 -6.43
N LEU A 89 18.76 1.64 -5.13
CA LEU A 89 18.83 0.33 -4.49
C LEU A 89 17.78 -0.62 -5.08
N THR A 90 16.53 -0.17 -5.19
CA THR A 90 15.43 -0.94 -5.80
C THR A 90 15.76 -1.34 -7.23
N ALA A 91 16.16 -0.39 -8.07
CA ALA A 91 16.50 -0.63 -9.47
C ALA A 91 17.69 -1.57 -9.60
N TRP A 92 18.69 -1.45 -8.74
CA TRP A 92 19.86 -2.34 -8.73
C TRP A 92 19.47 -3.79 -8.42
N ILE A 93 18.57 -4.01 -7.46
CA ILE A 93 18.06 -5.34 -7.11
C ILE A 93 17.35 -5.99 -8.31
N VAL A 94 16.43 -5.27 -8.94
CA VAL A 94 15.67 -5.76 -10.10
C VAL A 94 16.61 -6.01 -11.28
N TYR A 95 17.57 -5.10 -11.51
CA TYR A 95 18.57 -5.23 -12.56
C TYR A 95 19.44 -6.49 -12.39
N ARG A 96 19.85 -6.80 -11.14
CA ARG A 96 20.64 -7.98 -10.79
C ARG A 96 19.82 -9.27 -10.74
N GLY A 97 18.48 -9.17 -10.65
CA GLY A 97 17.59 -10.33 -10.50
C GLY A 97 17.76 -11.05 -9.16
N VAL A 98 18.16 -10.33 -8.10
CA VAL A 98 18.43 -10.89 -6.76
C VAL A 98 17.17 -10.93 -5.88
N GLU A 99 16.00 -10.78 -6.47
CA GLU A 99 14.68 -10.74 -5.82
C GLU A 99 14.46 -11.96 -4.92
N LYS A 100 14.84 -13.16 -5.39
CA LYS A 100 14.76 -14.40 -4.61
C LYS A 100 15.62 -14.38 -3.33
N GLY A 101 16.74 -13.64 -3.34
CA GLY A 101 17.60 -13.47 -2.17
C GLY A 101 16.93 -12.59 -1.12
N ILE A 102 16.29 -11.51 -1.56
CA ILE A 102 15.56 -10.59 -0.69
C ILE A 102 14.31 -11.26 -0.14
N GLU A 103 13.59 -12.04 -0.95
CA GLU A 103 12.43 -12.79 -0.49
C GLU A 103 12.80 -13.76 0.64
N LYS A 104 13.96 -14.44 0.54
CA LYS A 104 14.47 -15.28 1.63
C LYS A 104 14.77 -14.49 2.90
N PHE A 105 15.40 -13.32 2.77
CA PHE A 105 15.72 -12.47 3.90
C PHE A 105 14.47 -11.87 4.55
N SER A 106 13.45 -11.57 3.74
CA SER A 106 12.15 -11.03 4.19
C SER A 106 11.41 -12.00 5.11
N LYS A 107 11.62 -13.30 4.95
CA LYS A 107 11.06 -14.33 5.87
C LYS A 107 11.59 -14.21 7.30
N ILE A 108 12.75 -13.58 7.48
CA ILE A 108 13.36 -13.32 8.78
C ILE A 108 12.96 -11.93 9.29
N ILE A 109 12.98 -10.92 8.40
CA ILE A 109 12.64 -9.54 8.78
C ILE A 109 11.17 -9.38 9.14
N MET A 110 10.24 -10.00 8.40
CA MET A 110 8.80 -9.74 8.61
C MET A 110 8.32 -10.17 10.01
N PRO A 111 8.68 -11.36 10.54
CA PRO A 111 8.38 -11.70 11.93
C PRO A 111 9.03 -10.74 12.95
N GLY A 112 10.26 -10.28 12.68
CA GLY A 112 10.94 -9.30 13.51
C GLY A 112 10.19 -7.96 13.55
N LEU A 113 9.69 -7.50 12.40
CA LEU A 113 8.90 -6.27 12.29
C LEU A 113 7.60 -6.40 13.08
N ILE A 114 6.90 -7.53 12.99
CA ILE A 114 5.67 -7.78 13.76
C ILE A 114 5.95 -7.74 15.26
N LEU A 115 7.03 -8.38 15.71
CA LEU A 115 7.43 -8.33 17.13
C LEU A 115 7.71 -6.90 17.57
N LEU A 116 8.40 -6.12 16.74
CA LEU A 116 8.73 -4.74 17.05
C LEU A 116 7.49 -3.85 17.09
N ILE A 117 6.56 -4.01 16.14
CA ILE A 117 5.25 -3.33 16.17
C ILE A 117 4.51 -3.65 17.48
N LEU A 118 4.53 -4.91 17.92
CA LEU A 118 3.90 -5.29 19.18
C LEU A 118 4.56 -4.62 20.39
N ILE A 119 5.89 -4.58 20.45
CA ILE A 119 6.63 -3.89 21.51
C ILE A 119 6.28 -2.40 21.55
N ILE A 120 6.31 -1.72 20.39
CA ILE A 120 6.00 -0.29 20.29
C ILE A 120 4.53 -0.04 20.61
N ALA A 121 3.61 -0.92 20.18
CA ALA A 121 2.19 -0.83 20.52
C ALA A 121 1.97 -0.91 22.03
N ILE A 122 2.55 -1.91 22.71
CA ILE A 122 2.46 -2.03 24.17
C ILE A 122 3.02 -0.78 24.86
N PHE A 123 4.18 -0.29 24.42
CA PHE A 123 4.76 0.94 24.96
C PHE A 123 3.86 2.16 24.72
N SER A 124 3.23 2.27 23.55
CA SER A 124 2.33 3.37 23.21
C SER A 124 1.13 3.45 24.13
N LEU A 125 0.69 2.33 24.72
CA LEU A 125 -0.36 2.30 25.74
C LEU A 125 0.07 2.89 27.08
N THR A 126 1.37 2.88 27.37
CA THR A 126 1.95 3.43 28.62
C THR A 126 2.24 4.93 28.53
N LEU A 127 2.14 5.52 27.35
CA LEU A 127 2.40 6.93 27.14
C LEU A 127 1.39 7.80 27.88
N THR A 128 1.90 8.90 28.44
CA THR A 128 1.09 9.96 29.06
C THR A 128 1.72 11.30 28.66
N HIS A 129 0.89 12.23 28.20
CA HIS A 129 1.32 13.57 27.84
C HIS A 129 0.39 14.59 28.47
N THR A 130 0.95 15.68 28.98
CA THR A 130 0.19 16.82 29.49
C THR A 130 0.41 17.97 28.52
N ASP A 131 -0.67 18.39 27.86
CA ASP A 131 -0.66 19.47 26.89
C ASP A 131 -0.50 20.83 27.62
N ALA A 132 -0.21 21.90 26.89
CA ALA A 132 0.12 23.22 27.47
C ALA A 132 -1.05 23.84 28.25
N ASP A 133 -2.28 23.40 27.96
CA ASP A 133 -3.52 23.79 28.65
C ASP A 133 -3.81 22.96 29.92
N GLY A 134 -2.94 22.00 30.25
CA GLY A 134 -3.10 21.09 31.39
C GLY A 134 -3.91 19.84 31.09
N THR A 135 -4.36 19.64 29.85
CA THR A 135 -5.09 18.42 29.44
C THR A 135 -4.13 17.23 29.44
N VAL A 136 -4.44 16.20 30.22
CA VAL A 136 -3.68 14.94 30.23
C VAL A 136 -4.31 13.98 29.23
N ARG A 137 -3.50 13.45 28.31
CA ARG A 137 -3.89 12.40 27.36
C ARG A 137 -3.05 11.16 27.60
N THR A 138 -3.70 10.01 27.60
CA THR A 138 -3.05 8.71 27.85
C THR A 138 -3.16 7.77 26.66
N GLY A 139 -2.18 6.85 26.55
CA GLY A 139 -2.19 5.81 25.52
C GLY A 139 -3.41 4.89 25.63
N MET A 140 -3.91 4.66 26.84
CA MET A 140 -5.13 3.87 27.07
C MET A 140 -6.40 4.57 26.54
N GLU A 141 -6.50 5.90 26.66
CA GLU A 141 -7.58 6.66 26.02
C GLU A 141 -7.46 6.62 24.50
N GLY A 142 -6.24 6.71 23.96
CA GLY A 142 -6.00 6.55 22.53
C GLY A 142 -6.33 5.14 22.02
N LEU A 143 -6.11 4.10 22.82
CA LEU A 143 -6.57 2.74 22.51
C LEU A 143 -8.10 2.67 22.54
N ALA A 144 -8.75 3.26 23.54
CA ALA A 144 -10.19 3.32 23.59
C ALA A 144 -10.74 4.05 22.36
N PHE A 145 -10.12 5.15 21.93
CA PHE A 145 -10.47 5.82 20.68
C PHE A 145 -10.32 4.91 19.46
N TYR A 146 -9.29 4.07 19.41
CA TYR A 146 -9.05 3.15 18.30
C TYR A 146 -10.05 1.99 18.23
N VAL A 147 -10.35 1.34 19.36
CA VAL A 147 -11.11 0.07 19.38
C VAL A 147 -12.57 0.20 19.79
N LYS A 148 -12.96 1.30 20.46
CA LYS A 148 -14.33 1.49 20.93
C LYS A 148 -15.21 1.94 19.75
N PRO A 149 -16.20 1.16 19.34
CA PRO A 149 -17.12 1.58 18.30
C PRO A 149 -17.93 2.80 18.78
N ASP A 150 -17.97 3.85 17.98
CA ASP A 150 -18.83 5.00 18.21
C ASP A 150 -20.03 4.98 17.23
N PHE A 151 -21.23 4.90 17.79
CA PHE A 151 -22.49 4.92 17.05
C PHE A 151 -23.14 6.31 17.06
N SER A 152 -22.51 7.30 17.67
CA SER A 152 -23.01 8.67 17.73
C SER A 152 -23.17 9.26 16.33
N GLY A 153 -24.41 9.65 16.00
CA GLY A 153 -24.76 10.17 14.68
C GLY A 153 -24.62 9.15 13.54
N LEU A 154 -24.67 7.84 13.83
CA LEU A 154 -24.68 6.81 12.80
C LEU A 154 -26.05 6.76 12.10
N THR A 155 -26.10 7.32 10.90
CA THR A 155 -27.23 7.15 9.97
C THR A 155 -26.95 5.99 9.02
N VAL A 156 -27.99 5.50 8.32
CA VAL A 156 -27.80 4.47 7.27
C VAL A 156 -26.83 4.97 6.19
N LYS A 157 -26.93 6.25 5.80
CA LYS A 157 -26.00 6.87 4.84
C LYS A 157 -24.56 6.82 5.36
N ARG A 158 -24.33 7.29 6.59
CA ARG A 158 -22.99 7.29 7.21
C ARG A 158 -22.43 5.89 7.40
N PHE A 159 -23.27 4.92 7.74
CA PHE A 159 -22.86 3.52 7.84
C PHE A 159 -22.40 2.97 6.49
N LEU A 160 -23.13 3.27 5.41
CA LEU A 160 -22.72 2.88 4.06
C LEU A 160 -21.43 3.57 3.61
N GLU A 161 -21.25 4.85 3.94
CA GLU A 161 -19.99 5.58 3.69
C GLU A 161 -18.80 4.92 4.41
N ILE A 162 -18.93 4.63 5.71
CA ILE A 162 -17.87 3.95 6.48
C ILE A 162 -17.57 2.56 5.90
N LEU A 163 -18.58 1.80 5.50
CA LEU A 163 -18.39 0.50 4.85
C LEU A 163 -17.64 0.63 3.51
N LEU A 164 -17.98 1.64 2.71
CA LEU A 164 -17.31 1.91 1.44
C LEU A 164 -15.83 2.28 1.67
N ASP A 165 -15.54 3.16 2.62
CA ASP A 165 -14.17 3.54 2.98
C ASP A 165 -13.35 2.33 3.44
N ALA A 166 -13.92 1.51 4.34
CA ALA A 166 -13.28 0.29 4.82
C ALA A 166 -13.01 -0.70 3.69
N MET A 167 -13.96 -0.87 2.76
CA MET A 167 -13.76 -1.73 1.60
C MET A 167 -12.66 -1.18 0.68
N SER A 168 -12.65 0.11 0.36
CA SER A 168 -11.60 0.74 -0.44
C SER A 168 -10.20 0.46 0.14
N GLN A 169 -10.06 0.63 1.46
CA GLN A 169 -8.80 0.34 2.16
C GLN A 169 -8.39 -1.13 2.05
N LEU A 170 -9.33 -2.08 2.17
CA LEU A 170 -9.04 -3.51 2.01
C LEU A 170 -8.56 -3.85 0.59
N PHE A 171 -9.14 -3.24 -0.45
CA PHE A 171 -8.70 -3.46 -1.83
C PHE A 171 -7.27 -2.94 -2.06
N PHE A 172 -6.94 -1.78 -1.48
CA PHE A 172 -5.59 -1.25 -1.53
C PHE A 172 -4.59 -2.14 -0.78
N SER A 173 -4.90 -2.51 0.48
CA SER A 173 -3.99 -3.32 1.32
C SER A 173 -3.62 -4.65 0.66
N LEU A 174 -4.60 -5.33 0.08
CA LEU A 174 -4.39 -6.61 -0.61
C LEU A 174 -3.76 -6.49 -2.01
N SER A 175 -3.42 -5.27 -2.45
CA SER A 175 -2.82 -5.00 -3.76
C SER A 175 -3.62 -5.58 -4.94
N VAL A 176 -4.95 -5.54 -4.82
CA VAL A 176 -5.86 -6.03 -5.86
C VAL A 176 -5.82 -5.06 -7.05
N SER A 177 -5.99 -5.58 -8.27
CA SER A 177 -6.09 -4.76 -9.49
C SER A 177 -4.82 -4.03 -9.98
N MET A 178 -3.65 -4.30 -9.39
CA MET A 178 -2.36 -3.82 -9.90
C MET A 178 -1.63 -4.80 -10.83
N GLY A 179 -2.20 -5.99 -11.06
CA GLY A 179 -1.57 -7.07 -11.84
C GLY A 179 -0.41 -7.79 -11.14
N ILE A 180 0.01 -7.35 -9.94
CA ILE A 180 1.08 -7.97 -9.14
C ILE A 180 0.68 -9.41 -8.77
N MET A 181 -0.50 -9.61 -8.20
CA MET A 181 -0.99 -10.95 -7.84
C MET A 181 -1.18 -11.88 -9.04
N ILE A 182 -1.50 -11.32 -10.22
CA ILE A 182 -1.58 -12.11 -11.47
C ILE A 182 -0.18 -12.56 -11.89
N THR A 183 0.79 -11.65 -11.83
CA THR A 183 2.21 -11.92 -12.12
C THR A 183 2.77 -12.95 -11.16
N TYR A 184 2.57 -12.79 -9.85
CA TYR A 184 3.00 -13.76 -8.83
C TYR A 184 2.30 -15.11 -8.96
N GLY A 185 0.99 -15.11 -9.20
CA GLY A 185 0.22 -16.31 -9.49
C GLY A 185 0.74 -17.07 -10.71
N SER A 186 1.38 -16.40 -11.69
CA SER A 186 2.00 -17.07 -12.84
C SER A 186 3.26 -17.87 -12.48
N TYR A 187 3.89 -17.57 -11.33
CA TYR A 187 5.09 -18.24 -10.83
C TYR A 187 4.80 -19.37 -9.82
N VAL A 188 3.59 -19.40 -9.24
CA VAL A 188 3.16 -20.42 -8.27
C VAL A 188 3.16 -21.82 -8.89
N LYS A 189 3.52 -22.85 -8.13
CA LYS A 189 3.48 -24.26 -8.59
C LYS A 189 2.05 -24.81 -8.51
N ASN A 190 1.72 -25.75 -9.40
CA ASN A 190 0.38 -26.37 -9.49
C ASN A 190 -0.07 -27.04 -8.18
N GLU A 191 0.87 -27.54 -7.37
CA GLU A 191 0.62 -28.26 -6.12
C GLU A 191 0.19 -27.34 -4.96
N VAL A 192 0.36 -26.02 -5.10
CA VAL A 192 0.07 -25.06 -4.02
C VAL A 192 -1.43 -24.91 -3.83
N ASN A 193 -1.89 -25.11 -2.59
CA ASN A 193 -3.26 -24.81 -2.20
C ASN A 193 -3.52 -23.30 -2.21
N LEU A 194 -4.15 -22.80 -3.28
CA LEU A 194 -4.46 -21.39 -3.47
C LEU A 194 -5.39 -20.84 -2.39
N ASN A 195 -6.39 -21.62 -1.95
CA ASN A 195 -7.32 -21.21 -0.89
C ASN A 195 -6.59 -20.96 0.44
N LYS A 196 -5.68 -21.86 0.81
CA LYS A 196 -4.88 -21.71 2.02
C LYS A 196 -3.95 -20.50 1.93
N ALA A 197 -3.30 -20.31 0.78
CA ALA A 197 -2.43 -19.16 0.55
C ALA A 197 -3.20 -17.83 0.65
N THR A 198 -4.36 -17.72 0.00
CA THR A 198 -5.22 -16.53 0.06
C THR A 198 -5.69 -16.24 1.49
N ASN A 199 -6.18 -17.23 2.22
CA ASN A 199 -6.61 -17.04 3.61
C ASN A 199 -5.46 -16.57 4.52
N GLN A 200 -4.24 -17.07 4.32
CA GLN A 200 -3.08 -16.62 5.08
C GLN A 200 -2.75 -15.16 4.79
N ILE A 201 -2.78 -14.75 3.52
CA ILE A 201 -2.57 -13.35 3.13
C ILE A 201 -3.59 -12.45 3.83
N GLU A 202 -4.88 -12.79 3.77
CA GLU A 202 -5.96 -12.01 4.39
C GLU A 202 -5.78 -11.86 5.92
N ILE A 203 -5.44 -12.95 6.62
CA ILE A 203 -5.25 -12.94 8.08
C ILE A 203 -4.04 -12.11 8.47
N PHE A 204 -2.89 -12.30 7.81
CA PHE A 204 -1.67 -11.58 8.16
C PHE A 204 -1.76 -10.10 7.80
N ASP A 205 -2.35 -9.76 6.64
CA ASP A 205 -2.58 -8.37 6.23
C ASP A 205 -3.46 -7.63 7.25
N THR A 206 -4.63 -8.20 7.58
CA THR A 206 -5.56 -7.61 8.55
C THR A 206 -4.96 -7.55 9.95
N GLY A 207 -4.30 -8.61 10.39
CA GLY A 207 -3.69 -8.68 11.72
C GLY A 207 -2.58 -7.66 11.91
N VAL A 208 -1.70 -7.50 10.91
CA VAL A 208 -0.63 -6.49 10.94
C VAL A 208 -1.21 -5.08 10.87
N ALA A 209 -2.22 -4.83 10.03
CA ALA A 209 -2.89 -3.54 9.97
C ALA A 209 -3.52 -3.15 11.33
N PHE A 210 -4.16 -4.12 12.00
CA PHE A 210 -4.75 -3.89 13.32
C PHE A 210 -3.68 -3.53 14.37
N LEU A 211 -2.56 -4.26 14.39
CA LEU A 211 -1.43 -4.00 15.30
C LEU A 211 -0.74 -2.67 14.99
N ALA A 212 -0.58 -2.31 13.71
CA ALA A 212 -0.06 -1.01 13.31
C ALA A 212 -0.97 0.12 13.77
N GLY A 213 -2.29 -0.04 13.69
CA GLY A 213 -3.25 0.90 14.26
C GLY A 213 -3.12 1.03 15.78
N MET A 214 -2.96 -0.08 16.52
CA MET A 214 -2.67 -0.05 17.96
C MET A 214 -1.33 0.62 18.31
N MET A 215 -0.37 0.61 17.39
CA MET A 215 0.92 1.28 17.56
C MET A 215 0.81 2.79 17.32
N ILE A 216 0.10 3.20 16.27
CA ILE A 216 0.08 4.58 15.79
C ILE A 216 -0.99 5.41 16.49
N ILE A 217 -2.24 4.90 16.57
CA ILE A 217 -3.39 5.69 17.04
C ILE A 217 -3.24 6.13 18.51
N PRO A 218 -2.83 5.26 19.46
CA PRO A 218 -2.54 5.69 20.82
C PRO A 218 -1.46 6.77 20.91
N ALA A 219 -0.38 6.63 20.15
CA ALA A 219 0.71 7.61 20.12
C ALA A 219 0.24 8.96 19.57
N VAL A 220 -0.50 8.95 18.45
CA VAL A 220 -1.07 10.15 17.84
C VAL A 220 -2.03 10.84 18.80
N PHE A 221 -2.94 10.09 19.43
CA PHE A 221 -3.87 10.65 20.40
C PHE A 221 -3.14 11.35 21.55
N VAL A 222 -2.11 10.71 22.10
CA VAL A 222 -1.32 11.26 23.21
C VAL A 222 -0.61 12.56 22.82
N PHE A 223 0.08 12.58 21.67
CA PHE A 223 0.93 13.73 21.30
C PHE A 223 0.23 14.82 20.49
N LEU A 224 -0.85 14.50 19.79
CA LEU A 224 -1.50 15.39 18.81
C LEU A 224 -3.02 15.51 19.03
N GLY A 225 -3.60 14.77 19.98
CA GLY A 225 -5.04 14.75 20.21
C GLY A 225 -5.82 14.15 19.03
N THR A 226 -7.12 14.48 18.97
CA THR A 226 -8.00 14.02 17.88
C THR A 226 -7.67 14.67 16.54
N ASP A 227 -7.15 15.89 16.56
CA ASP A 227 -6.85 16.67 15.35
C ASP A 227 -5.69 16.06 14.57
N GLY A 228 -4.76 15.39 15.26
CA GLY A 228 -3.63 14.71 14.63
C GLY A 228 -4.00 13.49 13.77
N MET A 229 -5.22 12.96 13.90
CA MET A 229 -5.67 11.75 13.21
C MET A 229 -5.85 11.95 11.69
N ALA A 230 -5.87 13.21 11.21
CA ALA A 230 -6.11 13.56 9.81
C ALA A 230 -4.84 13.59 8.92
N SER A 231 -3.65 13.34 9.46
CA SER A 231 -2.36 13.66 8.80
C SER A 231 -1.92 12.73 7.65
N GLY A 232 -2.79 11.84 7.16
CA GLY A 232 -2.52 10.99 5.98
C GLY A 232 -1.22 10.16 6.09
N PRO A 233 -0.49 9.95 4.98
CA PRO A 233 0.74 9.13 4.95
C PRO A 233 1.88 9.63 5.85
N SER A 234 1.86 10.90 6.26
CA SER A 234 2.90 11.51 7.09
C SER A 234 2.86 11.05 8.55
N LEU A 235 1.75 10.47 9.00
CA LEU A 235 1.44 10.25 10.41
C LEU A 235 2.51 9.44 11.16
N ILE A 236 3.07 8.42 10.51
CA ILE A 236 4.13 7.57 11.07
C ILE A 236 5.42 8.38 11.32
N PHE A 237 5.74 9.32 10.43
CA PHE A 237 6.95 10.14 10.49
C PHE A 237 6.84 11.32 11.46
N ILE A 238 5.64 11.60 11.97
CA ILE A 238 5.39 12.62 12.98
C ILE A 238 5.23 11.98 14.36
N SER A 239 4.44 10.90 14.47
CA SER A 239 4.09 10.30 15.75
C SER A 239 5.13 9.34 16.31
N LEU A 240 5.65 8.39 15.51
CA LEU A 240 6.59 7.39 16.02
C LEU A 240 7.91 7.97 16.53
N PRO A 241 8.49 9.02 15.92
CA PRO A 241 9.67 9.66 16.50
C PRO A 241 9.46 10.16 17.92
N LYS A 242 8.27 10.70 18.24
CA LYS A 242 7.90 11.11 19.61
C LYS A 242 7.76 9.91 20.55
N VAL A 243 7.26 8.77 20.04
CA VAL A 243 7.23 7.50 20.80
C VAL A 243 8.65 7.06 21.13
N PHE A 244 9.55 7.07 20.15
CA PHE A 244 10.95 6.67 20.35
C PHE A 244 11.66 7.60 21.32
N ASP A 245 11.47 8.91 21.22
CA ASP A 245 12.02 9.86 22.20
C ASP A 245 11.51 9.58 23.63
N SER A 246 10.21 9.25 23.77
CA SER A 246 9.60 8.88 25.05
C SER A 246 10.13 7.56 25.64
N MET A 247 10.71 6.66 24.82
CA MET A 247 11.37 5.43 25.29
C MET A 247 12.74 5.68 25.94
N GLY A 248 13.24 6.93 25.92
CA GLY A 248 14.53 7.30 26.50
C GLY A 248 15.69 6.53 25.86
N VAL A 249 16.52 5.88 26.69
CA VAL A 249 17.74 5.18 26.22
C VAL A 249 17.44 4.05 25.23
N LEU A 250 16.26 3.43 25.31
CA LEU A 250 15.86 2.37 24.39
C LEU A 250 15.26 2.91 23.08
N GLY A 251 14.96 4.20 22.99
CA GLY A 251 14.33 4.83 21.84
C GLY A 251 15.12 4.71 20.56
N GLN A 252 16.38 5.14 20.59
CA GLN A 252 17.27 5.10 19.43
C GLN A 252 17.44 3.68 18.85
N PRO A 253 17.81 2.63 19.61
CA PRO A 253 17.97 1.30 19.05
C PRO A 253 16.65 0.71 18.51
N VAL A 254 15.51 1.00 19.15
CA VAL A 254 14.18 0.60 18.66
C VAL A 254 13.85 1.31 17.35
N ALA A 255 14.12 2.62 17.23
CA ALA A 255 13.91 3.39 16.01
C ALA A 255 14.78 2.89 14.85
N ILE A 256 16.07 2.62 15.08
CA ILE A 256 16.99 2.05 14.07
C ILE A 256 16.44 0.71 13.58
N ALA A 257 16.07 -0.18 14.50
CA ALA A 257 15.50 -1.48 14.14
C ALA A 257 14.20 -1.33 13.34
N PHE A 258 13.34 -0.40 13.75
CA PHE A 258 12.05 -0.15 13.12
C PHE A 258 12.19 0.36 11.68
N PHE A 259 12.91 1.46 11.48
CA PHE A 259 13.08 2.03 10.14
C PHE A 259 13.90 1.12 9.22
N LEU A 260 14.82 0.30 9.76
CA LEU A 260 15.50 -0.73 8.99
C LEU A 260 14.52 -1.80 8.48
N MET A 261 13.75 -2.41 9.39
CA MET A 261 12.82 -3.48 9.03
C MET A 261 11.68 -2.97 8.14
N MET A 262 11.14 -1.78 8.44
CA MET A 262 10.18 -1.08 7.59
C MET A 262 10.78 -0.75 6.22
N GLY A 263 12.04 -0.31 6.17
CA GLY A 263 12.76 -0.03 4.91
C GLY A 263 12.90 -1.28 4.06
N PHE A 264 13.21 -2.43 4.65
CA PHE A 264 13.21 -3.72 3.96
C PHE A 264 11.82 -4.13 3.46
N ALA A 265 10.77 -3.92 4.26
CA ALA A 265 9.40 -4.19 3.84
C ALA A 265 8.95 -3.26 2.68
N ALA A 266 9.32 -1.98 2.73
CA ALA A 266 9.05 -1.06 1.62
C ALA A 266 9.84 -1.45 0.36
N LEU A 267 11.10 -1.89 0.54
CA LEU A 267 11.98 -2.31 -0.55
C LEU A 267 11.43 -3.53 -1.28
N THR A 268 10.92 -4.54 -0.57
CA THR A 268 10.34 -5.74 -1.19
C THR A 268 9.09 -5.41 -2.00
N SER A 269 8.23 -4.54 -1.49
CA SER A 269 7.06 -4.04 -2.24
C SER A 269 7.50 -3.27 -3.51
N CYS A 270 8.45 -2.35 -3.40
CA CYS A 270 8.97 -1.61 -4.55
C CYS A 270 9.62 -2.51 -5.61
N VAL A 271 10.38 -3.51 -5.18
CA VAL A 271 10.97 -4.52 -6.08
C VAL A 271 9.86 -5.28 -6.82
N SER A 272 8.79 -5.66 -6.13
CA SER A 272 7.62 -6.35 -6.71
C SER A 272 6.93 -5.52 -7.79
N VAL A 273 6.71 -4.23 -7.51
CA VAL A 273 6.09 -3.28 -8.44
C VAL A 273 6.99 -3.05 -9.65
N MET A 274 8.27 -2.74 -9.42
CA MET A 274 9.24 -2.49 -10.49
C MET A 274 9.47 -3.73 -11.37
N GLU A 275 9.53 -4.92 -10.80
CA GLU A 275 9.65 -6.16 -11.56
C GLU A 275 8.42 -6.38 -12.45
N THR A 276 7.22 -6.11 -11.92
CA THR A 276 5.97 -6.18 -12.70
C THR A 276 6.01 -5.19 -13.88
N LEU A 277 6.52 -3.98 -13.68
CA LEU A 277 6.70 -3.00 -14.76
C LEU A 277 7.71 -3.46 -15.80
N VAL A 278 8.88 -3.94 -15.35
CA VAL A 278 9.94 -4.44 -16.24
C VAL A 278 9.45 -5.63 -17.06
N ALA A 279 8.77 -6.60 -16.45
CA ALA A 279 8.22 -7.76 -17.13
C ALA A 279 7.16 -7.39 -18.17
N ASN A 280 6.29 -6.43 -17.87
CA ASN A 280 5.30 -5.93 -18.83
C ASN A 280 5.97 -5.15 -19.98
N CYS A 281 6.95 -4.29 -19.69
CA CYS A 281 7.72 -3.57 -20.71
C CYS A 281 8.54 -4.49 -21.62
N MET A 282 9.12 -5.57 -21.08
CA MET A 282 9.82 -6.58 -21.87
C MET A 282 8.90 -7.21 -22.91
N GLU A 283 7.66 -7.52 -22.53
CA GLU A 283 6.66 -8.11 -23.43
C GLU A 283 6.16 -7.11 -24.48
N LEU A 284 5.95 -5.84 -24.09
CA LEU A 284 5.48 -4.80 -25.01
C LEU A 284 6.54 -4.42 -26.04
N TYR A 285 7.76 -4.15 -25.58
CA TYR A 285 8.82 -3.61 -26.41
C TYR A 285 9.77 -4.67 -26.98
N HIS A 286 9.63 -5.94 -26.58
CA HIS A 286 10.46 -7.06 -27.02
C HIS A 286 11.97 -6.80 -26.81
N LYS A 287 12.30 -6.12 -25.71
CA LYS A 287 13.67 -5.72 -25.34
C LYS A 287 14.17 -6.51 -24.12
N PRO A 288 15.48 -6.71 -23.98
CA PRO A 288 16.04 -7.47 -22.86
C PRO A 288 15.81 -6.77 -21.51
N ARG A 289 15.70 -7.57 -20.44
CA ARG A 289 15.45 -7.13 -19.05
C ARG A 289 16.28 -5.92 -18.64
N LYS A 290 17.59 -5.96 -18.87
CA LYS A 290 18.52 -4.88 -18.49
C LYS A 290 18.16 -3.53 -19.13
N LYS A 291 17.77 -3.52 -20.40
CA LYS A 291 17.34 -2.29 -21.09
C LYS A 291 16.02 -1.77 -20.54
N MET A 292 15.07 -2.66 -20.24
CA MET A 292 13.77 -2.30 -19.67
C MET A 292 13.87 -1.84 -18.22
N CYS A 293 14.72 -2.46 -17.41
CA CYS A 293 15.03 -2.00 -16.06
C CYS A 293 15.62 -0.60 -16.06
N GLY A 294 16.54 -0.29 -16.99
CA GLY A 294 17.06 1.07 -17.16
C GLY A 294 15.98 2.07 -17.57
N ALA A 295 15.14 1.73 -18.54
CA ALA A 295 14.05 2.61 -18.99
C ALA A 295 13.00 2.88 -17.89
N VAL A 296 12.55 1.83 -17.18
CA VAL A 296 11.63 1.95 -16.04
C VAL A 296 12.30 2.74 -14.91
N GLY A 297 13.57 2.49 -14.61
CA GLY A 297 14.31 3.23 -13.59
C GLY A 297 14.42 4.74 -13.90
N ILE A 298 14.73 5.10 -15.16
CA ILE A 298 14.79 6.50 -15.59
C ILE A 298 13.41 7.16 -15.51
N TYR A 299 12.37 6.47 -15.97
CA TYR A 299 10.99 6.95 -15.85
C TYR A 299 10.61 7.20 -14.38
N SER A 300 10.84 6.21 -13.51
CA SER A 300 10.55 6.33 -12.09
C SER A 300 11.33 7.46 -11.44
N LEU A 301 12.60 7.65 -11.82
CA LEU A 301 13.44 8.72 -11.32
C LEU A 301 12.87 10.09 -11.68
N ILE A 302 12.60 10.34 -12.96
CA ILE A 302 12.08 11.63 -13.42
C ILE A 302 10.77 11.96 -12.70
N THR A 303 9.86 10.99 -12.66
CA THR A 303 8.52 11.19 -12.09
C THR A 303 8.57 11.35 -10.56
N ALA A 304 9.42 10.58 -9.86
CA ALA A 304 9.60 10.71 -8.42
C ALA A 304 10.26 12.05 -8.03
N VAL A 305 11.19 12.57 -8.84
CA VAL A 305 11.74 13.94 -8.63
C VAL A 305 10.62 14.98 -8.73
N VAL A 306 9.75 14.87 -9.74
CA VAL A 306 8.60 15.80 -9.88
C VAL A 306 7.69 15.71 -8.65
N ILE A 307 7.44 14.51 -8.12
CA ILE A 307 6.65 14.32 -6.89
C ILE A 307 7.34 14.95 -5.67
N CYS A 308 8.65 14.78 -5.48
CA CYS A 308 9.39 15.47 -4.42
C CYS A 308 9.27 16.99 -4.54
N LEU A 309 9.37 17.54 -5.76
CA LEU A 309 9.20 18.97 -6.00
C LEU A 309 7.77 19.45 -5.72
N GLY A 310 6.77 18.55 -5.73
CA GLY A 310 5.39 18.83 -5.36
C GLY A 310 5.19 19.25 -3.90
N TYR A 311 6.18 19.03 -3.03
CA TYR A 311 6.20 19.55 -1.65
C TYR A 311 6.93 20.88 -1.51
N ASN A 312 7.51 21.43 -2.59
CA ASN A 312 8.30 22.65 -2.58
C ASN A 312 8.02 23.49 -3.85
N LYS A 313 8.85 23.39 -4.90
CA LYS A 313 8.79 24.30 -6.06
C LYS A 313 7.54 24.16 -6.92
N LEU A 314 6.96 22.97 -6.92
CA LEU A 314 5.72 22.62 -7.62
C LEU A 314 4.57 22.46 -6.62
N TYR A 315 4.66 23.11 -5.46
CA TYR A 315 3.60 23.06 -4.46
C TYR A 315 2.27 23.52 -5.05
N PHE A 316 1.26 22.68 -4.86
CA PHE A 316 -0.12 23.02 -5.10
C PHE A 316 -0.99 22.26 -4.11
N GLU A 317 -2.19 22.78 -3.91
CA GLU A 317 -3.26 22.11 -3.21
C GLU A 317 -4.41 21.90 -4.19
N LEU A 318 -4.76 20.65 -4.45
CA LEU A 318 -5.90 20.30 -5.28
C LEU A 318 -6.99 19.71 -4.40
N LYS A 319 -8.17 20.31 -4.46
CA LYS A 319 -9.36 19.68 -3.89
C LYS A 319 -9.73 18.48 -4.74
N LEU A 320 -9.62 17.29 -4.16
CA LEU A 320 -9.93 16.03 -4.79
C LEU A 320 -11.45 15.77 -4.76
N PRO A 321 -11.99 14.97 -5.71
CA PRO A 321 -13.42 14.67 -5.76
C PRO A 321 -13.98 13.95 -4.53
N ASN A 322 -13.13 13.31 -3.70
CA ASN A 322 -13.52 12.73 -2.41
C ASN A 322 -13.55 13.75 -1.26
N GLY A 323 -13.37 15.04 -1.55
CA GLY A 323 -13.40 16.12 -0.56
C GLY A 323 -12.08 16.39 0.16
N SER A 324 -11.06 15.55 0.00
CA SER A 324 -9.73 15.83 0.58
C SER A 324 -8.97 16.88 -0.23
N VAL A 325 -7.97 17.50 0.39
CA VAL A 325 -7.02 18.38 -0.31
C VAL A 325 -5.70 17.63 -0.38
N GLY A 326 -5.20 17.47 -1.59
CA GLY A 326 -3.99 16.70 -1.87
C GLY A 326 -2.91 17.52 -2.56
N GLN A 327 -1.66 17.22 -2.23
CA GLN A 327 -0.49 17.66 -2.98
C GLN A 327 -0.20 16.63 -4.09
N LEU A 328 0.88 16.82 -4.85
CA LEU A 328 1.17 15.98 -6.01
C LEU A 328 1.22 14.48 -5.69
N LEU A 329 1.81 14.09 -4.56
CA LEU A 329 1.82 12.70 -4.12
C LEU A 329 0.39 12.17 -3.89
N ASP A 330 -0.43 12.93 -3.16
CA ASP A 330 -1.80 12.55 -2.82
C ASP A 330 -2.68 12.48 -4.09
N VAL A 331 -2.44 13.34 -5.08
CA VAL A 331 -3.13 13.26 -6.38
C VAL A 331 -2.76 11.97 -7.12
N MET A 332 -1.47 11.60 -7.14
CA MET A 332 -1.05 10.34 -7.78
C MET A 332 -1.59 9.12 -7.03
N ASP A 333 -1.59 9.16 -5.70
CA ASP A 333 -2.19 8.14 -4.85
C ASP A 333 -3.69 8.02 -5.11
N TYR A 334 -4.41 9.13 -5.16
CA TYR A 334 -5.83 9.19 -5.47
C TYR A 334 -6.17 8.59 -6.85
N ILE A 335 -5.45 9.00 -7.90
CA ILE A 335 -5.68 8.49 -9.26
C ILE A 335 -5.47 6.98 -9.30
N SER A 336 -4.46 6.47 -8.62
CA SER A 336 -4.13 5.04 -8.63
C SER A 336 -5.06 4.22 -7.73
N ASN A 337 -5.15 4.57 -6.44
CA ASN A 337 -5.83 3.81 -5.40
C ASN A 337 -7.33 4.05 -5.36
N SER A 338 -7.76 5.31 -5.47
CA SER A 338 -9.17 5.66 -5.31
C SER A 338 -9.93 5.58 -6.65
N PHE A 339 -9.27 5.82 -7.78
CA PHE A 339 -9.93 5.82 -9.10
C PHE A 339 -9.64 4.56 -9.92
N LEU A 340 -8.38 4.32 -10.31
CA LEU A 340 -8.05 3.24 -11.25
C LEU A 340 -8.32 1.84 -10.66
N MET A 341 -7.97 1.60 -9.39
CA MET A 341 -8.17 0.28 -8.78
C MET A 341 -9.63 -0.13 -8.69
N PRO A 342 -10.58 0.67 -8.15
CA PRO A 342 -12.00 0.33 -8.18
C PRO A 342 -12.51 0.11 -9.60
N PHE A 343 -12.08 0.94 -10.56
CA PHE A 343 -12.49 0.81 -11.96
C PHE A 343 -12.01 -0.52 -12.58
N ILE A 344 -10.75 -0.88 -12.37
CA ILE A 344 -10.19 -2.16 -12.84
C ILE A 344 -10.85 -3.33 -12.13
N SER A 345 -11.10 -3.23 -10.83
CA SER A 345 -11.80 -4.25 -10.04
C SER A 345 -13.23 -4.45 -10.55
N LEU A 346 -13.95 -3.38 -10.89
CA LEU A 346 -15.27 -3.43 -11.51
C LEU A 346 -15.22 -4.20 -12.83
N LEU A 347 -14.34 -3.79 -13.75
CA LEU A 347 -14.18 -4.44 -15.04
C LEU A 347 -13.77 -5.92 -14.90
N THR A 348 -12.85 -6.22 -13.99
CA THR A 348 -12.40 -7.60 -13.71
C THR A 348 -13.55 -8.44 -13.14
N SER A 349 -14.36 -7.88 -12.24
CA SER A 349 -15.51 -8.57 -11.67
C SER A 349 -16.60 -8.86 -12.72
N ILE A 350 -16.81 -7.95 -13.68
CA ILE A 350 -17.71 -8.18 -14.82
C ILE A 350 -17.16 -9.29 -15.73
N LEU A 351 -15.88 -9.23 -16.09
CA LEU A 351 -15.23 -10.25 -16.90
C LEU A 351 -15.35 -11.63 -16.27
N ILE A 352 -14.98 -11.77 -14.99
CA ILE A 352 -14.97 -13.06 -14.30
C ILE A 352 -16.39 -13.52 -13.93
N GLY A 353 -17.25 -12.63 -13.43
CA GLY A 353 -18.59 -12.98 -12.98
C GLY A 353 -19.56 -13.32 -14.11
N TRP A 354 -19.47 -12.61 -15.24
CA TRP A 354 -20.50 -12.62 -16.29
C TRP A 354 -20.00 -13.07 -17.66
N VAL A 355 -18.76 -12.74 -18.04
CA VAL A 355 -18.26 -13.08 -19.40
C VAL A 355 -17.59 -14.45 -19.44
N ILE A 356 -16.66 -14.73 -18.53
CA ILE A 356 -15.98 -16.03 -18.41
C ILE A 356 -16.79 -17.00 -17.55
N GLY A 357 -17.41 -16.47 -16.49
CA GLY A 357 -18.15 -17.23 -15.49
C GLY A 357 -17.26 -17.68 -14.32
N PRO A 358 -17.79 -17.63 -13.08
CA PRO A 358 -17.03 -17.93 -11.86
C PRO A 358 -16.58 -19.38 -11.78
N ASP A 359 -17.27 -20.31 -12.46
CA ASP A 359 -16.95 -21.73 -12.45
C ASP A 359 -15.59 -22.04 -13.10
N TRP A 360 -15.15 -21.22 -14.04
CA TRP A 360 -13.81 -21.34 -14.63
C TRP A 360 -12.73 -21.10 -13.57
N ILE A 361 -12.88 -20.07 -12.73
CA ILE A 361 -11.93 -19.78 -11.65
C ILE A 361 -12.00 -20.85 -10.57
N ILE A 362 -13.21 -21.33 -10.23
CA ILE A 362 -13.37 -22.42 -9.25
C ILE A 362 -12.63 -23.67 -9.74
N GLY A 363 -12.79 -24.06 -11.01
CA GLY A 363 -12.06 -25.19 -11.59
C GLY A 363 -10.55 -25.03 -11.53
N GLU A 364 -10.02 -23.82 -11.77
CA GLU A 364 -8.59 -23.54 -11.63
C GLU A 364 -8.09 -23.63 -10.17
N VAL A 365 -8.90 -23.21 -9.21
CA VAL A 365 -8.58 -23.28 -7.77
C VAL A 365 -8.59 -24.73 -7.27
N GLU A 366 -9.49 -25.56 -7.80
CA GLU A 366 -9.65 -26.96 -7.40
C GLU A 366 -8.79 -27.93 -8.25
N ARG A 367 -7.97 -27.42 -9.16
CA ARG A 367 -7.25 -28.24 -10.16
C ARG A 367 -6.28 -29.26 -9.55
N ASN A 368 -5.76 -29.00 -8.35
CA ASN A 368 -4.87 -29.90 -7.63
C ASN A 368 -5.61 -30.89 -6.70
N GLY A 369 -6.93 -31.01 -6.84
CA GLY A 369 -7.77 -31.88 -6.01
C GLY A 369 -8.21 -31.25 -4.69
N GLU A 370 -7.86 -29.98 -4.44
CA GLU A 370 -8.35 -29.22 -3.30
C GLU A 370 -9.80 -28.77 -3.51
N HIS A 371 -10.59 -28.68 -2.44
CA HIS A 371 -11.97 -28.22 -2.52
C HIS A 371 -12.13 -26.76 -2.10
N PHE A 372 -12.73 -25.95 -2.96
CA PHE A 372 -13.06 -24.57 -2.68
C PHE A 372 -14.39 -24.47 -1.92
N LYS A 373 -14.32 -24.69 -0.59
CA LYS A 373 -15.49 -24.70 0.31
C LYS A 373 -16.40 -23.45 0.20
N ARG A 374 -15.84 -22.30 -0.20
CA ARG A 374 -16.57 -21.02 -0.34
C ARG A 374 -17.00 -20.72 -1.78
N ALA A 375 -16.96 -21.69 -2.69
CA ALA A 375 -17.30 -21.50 -4.11
C ALA A 375 -18.70 -20.88 -4.31
N GLY A 376 -19.71 -21.30 -3.55
CA GLY A 376 -21.05 -20.71 -3.63
C GLY A 376 -21.08 -19.22 -3.27
N LEU A 377 -20.43 -18.85 -2.17
CA LEU A 377 -20.28 -17.45 -1.76
C LEU A 377 -19.48 -16.66 -2.80
N TYR A 378 -18.38 -17.22 -3.30
CA TYR A 378 -17.57 -16.61 -4.36
C TYR A 378 -18.39 -16.28 -5.60
N ARG A 379 -19.23 -17.22 -6.09
CA ARG A 379 -20.12 -17.00 -7.24
C ARG A 379 -21.05 -15.81 -7.02
N PHE A 380 -21.66 -15.72 -5.84
CA PHE A 380 -22.56 -14.62 -5.50
C PHE A 380 -21.81 -13.28 -5.39
N MET A 381 -20.68 -13.29 -4.68
CA MET A 381 -19.86 -12.10 -4.47
C MET A 381 -19.35 -11.53 -5.79
N ILE A 382 -18.73 -12.34 -6.65
CA ILE A 382 -18.11 -11.85 -7.89
C ILE A 382 -19.14 -11.43 -8.95
N ARG A 383 -20.36 -11.98 -8.93
CA ARG A 383 -21.42 -11.60 -9.87
C ARG A 383 -22.20 -10.37 -9.46
N TYR A 384 -22.44 -10.18 -8.16
CA TYR A 384 -23.40 -9.17 -7.69
C TYR A 384 -22.76 -8.16 -6.74
N VAL A 385 -22.14 -8.62 -5.66
CA VAL A 385 -21.66 -7.73 -4.60
C VAL A 385 -20.44 -6.93 -5.04
N VAL A 386 -19.41 -7.58 -5.57
CA VAL A 386 -18.16 -6.92 -5.99
C VAL A 386 -18.42 -5.90 -7.10
N PRO A 387 -19.13 -6.22 -8.21
CA PRO A 387 -19.42 -5.23 -9.23
C PRO A 387 -20.21 -4.02 -8.68
N LEU A 388 -21.21 -4.26 -7.83
CA LEU A 388 -22.01 -3.18 -7.25
C LEU A 388 -21.15 -2.26 -6.36
N VAL A 389 -20.37 -2.84 -5.44
CA VAL A 389 -19.53 -2.05 -4.54
C VAL A 389 -18.43 -1.31 -5.32
N MET A 390 -17.79 -1.97 -6.30
CA MET A 390 -16.77 -1.30 -7.12
C MET A 390 -17.35 -0.18 -7.96
N LEU A 391 -18.59 -0.32 -8.45
CA LEU A 391 -19.30 0.76 -9.13
C LEU A 391 -19.57 1.94 -8.19
N ILE A 392 -20.07 1.68 -6.98
CA ILE A 392 -20.32 2.74 -5.99
C ILE A 392 -19.01 3.44 -5.63
N LEU A 393 -17.94 2.70 -5.32
CA LEU A 393 -16.63 3.27 -5.01
C LEU A 393 -16.09 4.12 -6.16
N PHE A 394 -16.23 3.65 -7.40
CA PHE A 394 -15.83 4.41 -8.58
C PHE A 394 -16.63 5.71 -8.76
N LEU A 395 -17.94 5.70 -8.47
CA LEU A 395 -18.79 6.89 -8.55
C LEU A 395 -18.48 7.89 -7.42
N VAL A 396 -18.20 7.39 -6.21
CA VAL A 396 -17.77 8.23 -5.08
C VAL A 396 -16.40 8.85 -5.37
N SER A 397 -15.43 8.07 -5.85
CA SER A 397 -14.08 8.56 -6.19
C SER A 397 -14.01 9.41 -7.46
N THR A 398 -15.13 9.66 -8.13
CA THR A 398 -15.20 10.61 -9.24
C THR A 398 -15.93 11.89 -8.85
N GLY A 399 -16.47 11.97 -7.63
CA GLY A 399 -17.33 13.06 -7.19
C GLY A 399 -18.67 13.09 -7.93
N PHE A 400 -19.01 12.06 -8.71
CA PHE A 400 -20.28 11.99 -9.43
C PHE A 400 -21.47 11.86 -8.46
N VAL A 401 -21.26 11.29 -7.28
CA VAL A 401 -22.30 11.17 -6.26
C VAL A 401 -22.73 12.54 -5.73
N ASP A 402 -21.79 13.47 -5.50
CA ASP A 402 -22.06 14.85 -5.04
C ASP A 402 -22.62 15.76 -6.15
N LEU A 403 -22.60 15.28 -7.41
CA LEU A 403 -23.20 15.95 -8.57
C LEU A 403 -24.64 15.50 -8.81
N ILE A 404 -25.04 14.36 -8.26
CA ILE A 404 -26.35 13.72 -8.44
C ILE A 404 -27.23 13.90 -7.18
N PHE A 405 -26.63 14.03 -6.00
CA PHE A 405 -27.27 14.29 -4.70
C PHE A 405 -26.71 15.56 -4.08
#